data_AF-A0A8T4J6H9-F1
#
_entry.id   AF-A0A8T4J6H9-F1
#
_cell.length_a   1.000
_cell.length_b   1.000
_cell.length_c   1.000
_cell.angle_alpha   90.00
_cell.angle_beta   90.00
_cell.angle_gamma   90.00
#
_symmetry.space_group_name_H-M   'P 1'
#
loop_
_entity.id
_entity.type
_entity.pdbx_description
1 polymer ?
#
loop_
_entity_poly.entity_id
_entity_poly.type
_entity_poly.pdbx_seq_one_letter_code
_entity_poly.pdbx_strand_id
1 'polypeptide(L)'
;MIKEINVKGVITKSNLPDADYVINPYIGCAHGCIYCYAEFMKRFTNHKEEWGCFVDVKMNALKKLGNINKLRNKKILFSSVTDPYQSVEAKYELTRNILKKLICVQPEIGILTKSQLVTRDIDVFKKFEKIEVGISISTLKYYKQLEPLASQPEHRIKALKKISQAGIRTYVFISPILPSITDYKRIMKKTKFADYFMFENINVQPNNKNKILEFVKKTKPDALKYYEKEYDWKKLEKEITENYNNAKTYFHHDSFKKRQAQSIE
;
A
#
# COMPACT_ATOMS: atom_id res chain seq x y z
N MET A 1 -16.89 7.34 -8.91
CA MET A 1 -17.58 6.37 -9.79
C MET A 1 -17.26 4.96 -9.33
N ILE A 2 -18.28 4.11 -9.17
CA ILE A 2 -18.09 2.70 -8.84
C ILE A 2 -18.72 1.89 -9.98
N LYS A 3 -17.97 0.97 -10.58
CA LYS A 3 -18.46 0.07 -11.63
C LYS A 3 -18.33 -1.38 -11.16
N GLU A 4 -19.32 -2.19 -11.48
CA GLU A 4 -19.26 -3.63 -11.26
C GLU A 4 -18.82 -4.31 -12.56
N ILE A 5 -17.78 -5.13 -12.50
CA ILE A 5 -17.17 -5.74 -13.68
C ILE A 5 -16.96 -7.25 -13.48
N ASN A 6 -16.82 -7.95 -14.61
CA ASN A 6 -16.38 -9.33 -14.66
C ASN A 6 -14.95 -9.42 -15.20
N VAL A 7 -14.14 -10.28 -14.59
CA VAL A 7 -12.74 -10.52 -15.02
C VAL A 7 -12.50 -11.95 -15.45
N LYS A 8 -11.38 -12.19 -16.15
CA LYS A 8 -10.91 -13.54 -16.52
C LYS A 8 -10.24 -14.28 -15.36
N GLY A 9 -9.61 -13.55 -14.44
CA GLY A 9 -8.90 -14.08 -13.28
C GLY A 9 -8.62 -12.99 -12.25
N VAL A 10 -8.40 -13.38 -10.98
CA VAL A 10 -8.06 -12.45 -9.89
C VAL A 10 -6.68 -12.67 -9.28
N ILE A 11 -6.07 -13.82 -9.55
CA ILE A 11 -4.75 -14.18 -9.03
C ILE A 11 -3.71 -13.97 -10.13
N THR A 12 -2.65 -13.22 -9.82
CA THR A 12 -1.55 -12.94 -10.74
C THR A 12 -0.24 -13.36 -10.08
N LYS A 13 0.67 -13.97 -10.85
CA LYS A 13 2.05 -14.18 -10.38
C LYS A 13 2.70 -12.83 -10.10
N SER A 14 3.46 -12.75 -9.04
CA SER A 14 4.07 -11.51 -8.59
C SER A 14 5.57 -11.48 -8.93
N ASN A 15 6.06 -10.30 -9.26
CA ASN A 15 7.50 -10.01 -9.37
C ASN A 15 8.01 -9.21 -8.15
N LEU A 16 7.17 -9.03 -7.11
CA LEU A 16 7.59 -8.39 -5.88
C LEU A 16 8.49 -9.34 -5.09
N PRO A 17 9.54 -8.83 -4.42
CA PRO A 17 10.51 -9.65 -3.71
C PRO A 17 9.88 -10.53 -2.61
N ASP A 18 8.81 -10.06 -1.97
CA ASP A 18 8.16 -10.73 -0.84
C ASP A 18 6.77 -11.29 -1.17
N ALA A 19 6.46 -11.63 -2.43
CA ALA A 19 5.20 -12.29 -2.76
C ALA A 19 5.31 -13.16 -4.00
N ASP A 20 4.84 -14.41 -3.92
CA ASP A 20 4.69 -15.31 -5.06
C ASP A 20 3.50 -14.91 -5.95
N TYR A 21 2.42 -14.45 -5.32
CA TYR A 21 1.17 -14.08 -6.00
C TYR A 21 0.60 -12.79 -5.42
N VAL A 22 -0.15 -12.08 -6.25
CA VAL A 22 -1.01 -10.98 -5.82
C VAL A 22 -2.47 -11.29 -6.14
N ILE A 23 -3.35 -10.92 -5.22
CA ILE A 23 -4.79 -10.85 -5.47
C ILE A 23 -5.23 -9.39 -5.35
N ASN A 24 -5.74 -8.82 -6.45
CA ASN A 24 -6.33 -7.48 -6.47
C ASN A 24 -7.86 -7.64 -6.62
N PRO A 25 -8.67 -7.52 -5.54
CA PRO A 25 -10.13 -7.65 -5.62
C PRO A 25 -10.79 -6.49 -6.38
N TYR A 26 -10.09 -5.37 -6.49
CA TYR A 26 -10.54 -4.13 -7.11
C TYR A 26 -9.60 -3.66 -8.21
N ILE A 27 -10.07 -2.73 -9.05
CA ILE A 27 -9.27 -1.88 -9.94
C ILE A 27 -9.53 -0.43 -9.53
N GLY A 28 -8.51 0.43 -9.54
CA GLY A 28 -8.63 1.77 -8.97
C GLY A 28 -8.60 1.74 -7.43
N CYS A 29 -8.56 2.91 -6.81
CA CYS A 29 -8.48 3.02 -5.35
C CYS A 29 -9.10 4.34 -4.88
N ALA A 30 -10.16 4.26 -4.08
CA ALA A 30 -10.89 5.42 -3.58
C ALA A 30 -10.13 6.26 -2.54
N HIS A 31 -8.92 5.85 -2.13
CA HIS A 31 -8.08 6.64 -1.20
C HIS A 31 -7.56 7.94 -1.81
N GLY A 32 -7.36 7.98 -3.14
CA GLY A 32 -6.97 9.20 -3.86
C GLY A 32 -5.62 9.77 -3.46
N CYS A 33 -4.64 8.93 -3.10
CA CYS A 33 -3.32 9.43 -2.69
C CYS A 33 -2.62 10.15 -3.85
N ILE A 34 -2.16 11.38 -3.65
CA ILE A 34 -1.58 12.20 -4.73
C ILE A 34 -0.24 11.65 -5.25
N TYR A 35 0.44 10.84 -4.43
CA TYR A 35 1.73 10.23 -4.72
C TYR A 35 1.61 8.81 -5.29
N CYS A 36 0.39 8.30 -5.50
CA CYS A 36 0.17 6.88 -5.74
C CYS A 36 0.88 6.39 -7.01
N TYR A 37 1.82 5.46 -6.87
CA TYR A 37 2.47 4.88 -8.04
C TYR A 37 1.47 4.13 -8.93
N ALA A 38 0.46 3.46 -8.33
CA ALA A 38 -0.52 2.65 -9.04
C ALA A 38 -1.41 3.43 -10.02
N GLU A 39 -1.34 4.77 -10.06
CA GLU A 39 -1.95 5.59 -11.10
C GLU A 39 -1.50 5.16 -12.53
N PHE A 40 -0.32 4.53 -12.68
CA PHE A 40 0.10 3.96 -13.97
C PHE A 40 -0.88 2.91 -14.49
N MET A 41 -1.67 2.25 -13.62
CA MET A 41 -2.62 1.21 -14.02
C MET A 41 -3.70 1.72 -14.96
N LYS A 42 -4.00 3.03 -14.98
CA LYS A 42 -4.97 3.64 -15.90
C LYS A 42 -4.69 3.28 -17.36
N ARG A 43 -3.42 3.13 -17.75
CA ARG A 43 -3.01 2.75 -19.12
C ARG A 43 -3.43 1.33 -19.53
N PHE A 44 -3.70 0.46 -18.55
CA PHE A 44 -4.09 -0.94 -18.76
C PHE A 44 -5.57 -1.20 -18.54
N THR A 45 -6.29 -0.24 -17.96
CA THR A 45 -7.68 -0.39 -17.54
C THR A 45 -8.63 0.51 -18.33
N ASN A 46 -8.10 1.30 -19.27
CA ASN A 46 -8.85 2.21 -20.13
C ASN A 46 -9.69 3.25 -19.36
N HIS A 47 -9.21 3.66 -18.17
CA HIS A 47 -9.86 4.71 -17.37
C HIS A 47 -9.30 6.08 -17.73
N LYS A 48 -10.19 7.02 -18.04
CA LYS A 48 -9.86 8.43 -18.27
C LYS A 48 -10.03 9.28 -17.02
N GLU A 49 -10.84 8.82 -16.08
CA GLU A 49 -11.15 9.47 -14.81
C GLU A 49 -9.90 9.69 -13.95
N GLU A 50 -9.87 10.76 -13.15
CA GLU A 50 -8.78 11.02 -12.22
C GLU A 50 -8.54 9.86 -11.24
N TRP A 51 -7.27 9.58 -10.93
CA TRP A 51 -6.93 8.54 -9.96
C TRP A 51 -7.46 8.93 -8.58
N GLY A 52 -8.16 8.01 -7.90
CA GLY A 52 -8.93 8.32 -6.70
C GLY A 52 -10.43 8.45 -6.93
N CYS A 53 -10.86 8.71 -8.18
CA CYS A 53 -12.27 8.98 -8.49
C CYS A 53 -13.02 7.78 -9.07
N PHE A 54 -12.36 6.63 -9.27
CA PHE A 54 -12.98 5.41 -9.78
C PHE A 54 -12.56 4.16 -9.00
N VAL A 55 -13.48 3.21 -8.92
CA VAL A 55 -13.21 1.84 -8.47
C VAL A 55 -14.04 0.87 -9.30
N ASP A 56 -13.39 -0.13 -9.90
CA ASP A 56 -14.10 -1.27 -10.47
C ASP A 56 -14.07 -2.46 -9.49
N VAL A 57 -15.25 -3.02 -9.25
CA VAL A 57 -15.50 -4.13 -8.35
C VAL A 57 -15.58 -5.41 -9.15
N LYS A 58 -14.68 -6.36 -8.89
CA LYS A 58 -14.62 -7.63 -9.62
C LYS A 58 -15.67 -8.62 -9.08
N MET A 59 -16.93 -8.47 -9.49
CA MET A 59 -18.07 -9.20 -8.93
C MET A 59 -17.95 -10.72 -9.06
N ASN A 60 -17.28 -11.21 -10.11
CA ASN A 60 -17.02 -12.64 -10.28
C ASN A 60 -15.72 -13.13 -9.63
N ALA A 61 -15.07 -12.35 -8.76
CA ALA A 61 -13.77 -12.68 -8.16
C ALA A 61 -13.74 -14.07 -7.51
N LEU A 62 -14.75 -14.41 -6.70
CA LEU A 62 -14.83 -15.70 -6.03
C LEU A 62 -14.95 -16.89 -6.99
N LYS A 63 -15.58 -16.68 -8.14
CA LYS A 63 -15.70 -17.69 -9.21
C LYS A 63 -14.43 -17.78 -10.06
N LYS A 64 -13.58 -16.74 -10.05
CA LYS A 64 -12.39 -16.60 -10.91
C LYS A 64 -11.05 -16.72 -10.14
N LEU A 65 -11.07 -17.31 -8.95
CA LEU A 65 -9.85 -17.69 -8.22
C LEU A 65 -9.08 -18.84 -8.92
N GLY A 66 -9.75 -19.63 -9.77
CA GLY A 66 -9.15 -20.79 -10.42
C GLY A 66 -8.79 -21.89 -9.44
N ASN A 67 -7.74 -22.66 -9.75
CA ASN A 67 -7.23 -23.71 -8.85
C ASN A 67 -6.46 -23.07 -7.68
N ILE A 68 -7.11 -22.99 -6.52
CA ILE A 68 -6.54 -22.43 -5.28
C ILE A 68 -5.53 -23.36 -4.61
N ASN A 69 -5.51 -24.66 -4.93
CA ASN A 69 -4.57 -25.60 -4.30
C ASN A 69 -3.10 -25.26 -4.61
N LYS A 70 -2.84 -24.62 -5.75
CA LYS A 70 -1.48 -24.14 -6.12
C LYS A 70 -0.94 -23.05 -5.19
N LEU A 71 -1.78 -22.48 -4.33
CA LEU A 71 -1.44 -21.40 -3.41
C LEU A 71 -0.98 -21.93 -2.05
N ARG A 72 -1.12 -23.23 -1.79
CA ARG A 72 -0.64 -23.85 -0.55
C ARG A 72 0.85 -23.54 -0.35
N ASN A 73 1.21 -23.08 0.85
CA ASN A 73 2.58 -22.67 1.19
C ASN A 73 3.17 -21.56 0.30
N LYS A 74 2.34 -20.79 -0.41
CA LYS A 74 2.76 -19.63 -1.19
C LYS A 74 2.40 -18.35 -0.48
N LYS A 75 3.24 -17.32 -0.66
CA LYS A 75 3.00 -15.99 -0.13
C LYS A 75 2.12 -15.19 -1.08
N ILE A 76 0.96 -14.78 -0.59
CA ILE A 76 -0.01 -13.97 -1.33
C ILE A 76 -0.07 -12.59 -0.71
N LEU A 77 0.27 -11.57 -1.50
CA LEU A 77 0.00 -10.18 -1.13
C LEU A 77 -1.37 -9.76 -1.67
N PHE A 78 -2.20 -9.20 -0.80
CA PHE A 78 -3.43 -8.56 -1.24
C PHE A 78 -3.17 -7.14 -1.70
N SER A 79 -3.64 -6.84 -2.91
CA SER A 79 -3.76 -5.51 -3.48
C SER A 79 -2.45 -4.76 -3.70
N SER A 80 -1.59 -5.26 -4.59
CA SER A 80 -0.35 -4.56 -4.97
C SER A 80 -0.55 -3.33 -5.85
N VAL A 81 -1.75 -3.06 -6.37
CA VAL A 81 -2.04 -1.88 -7.21
C VAL A 81 -3.39 -1.23 -6.88
N THR A 82 -3.91 -1.53 -5.69
CA THR A 82 -5.17 -1.00 -5.14
C THR A 82 -5.08 -1.06 -3.62
N ASP A 83 -6.20 -0.94 -2.90
CA ASP A 83 -6.26 -1.23 -1.48
C ASP A 83 -7.38 -2.25 -1.21
N PRO A 84 -7.14 -3.30 -0.39
CA PRO A 84 -8.13 -4.34 -0.17
C PRO A 84 -9.26 -3.90 0.78
N TYR A 85 -9.06 -2.80 1.52
CA TYR A 85 -9.97 -2.30 2.56
C TYR A 85 -10.39 -0.83 2.32
N GLN A 86 -10.27 -0.34 1.09
CA GLN A 86 -10.88 0.93 0.68
C GLN A 86 -12.40 0.93 0.93
N SER A 87 -13.02 2.12 0.95
CA SER A 87 -14.41 2.32 1.39
C SER A 87 -15.44 1.34 0.80
N VAL A 88 -15.31 0.96 -0.47
CA VAL A 88 -16.24 0.02 -1.12
C VAL A 88 -16.23 -1.39 -0.53
N GLU A 89 -15.14 -1.82 0.11
CA GLU A 89 -15.04 -3.13 0.78
C GLU A 89 -16.03 -3.27 1.95
N ALA A 90 -16.50 -2.15 2.53
CA ALA A 90 -17.52 -2.17 3.57
C ALA A 90 -18.87 -2.73 3.07
N LYS A 91 -19.17 -2.53 1.78
CA LYS A 91 -20.38 -3.05 1.11
C LYS A 91 -20.14 -4.38 0.41
N TYR A 92 -19.07 -4.47 -0.37
CA TYR A 92 -18.87 -5.59 -1.30
C TYR A 92 -18.20 -6.82 -0.67
N GLU A 93 -17.43 -6.62 0.40
CA GLU A 93 -16.77 -7.70 1.15
C GLU A 93 -15.95 -8.68 0.29
N LEU A 94 -15.38 -8.22 -0.83
CA LEU A 94 -14.68 -9.11 -1.76
C LEU A 94 -13.39 -9.62 -1.13
N THR A 95 -12.63 -8.75 -0.46
CA THR A 95 -11.43 -9.15 0.26
C THR A 95 -11.78 -10.19 1.33
N ARG A 96 -12.77 -9.89 2.18
CA ARG A 96 -13.22 -10.80 3.25
C ARG A 96 -13.63 -12.17 2.70
N ASN A 97 -14.43 -12.20 1.65
CA ASN A 97 -14.94 -13.45 1.09
C ASN A 97 -13.85 -14.25 0.34
N ILE A 98 -12.90 -13.57 -0.31
CA ILE A 98 -11.74 -14.24 -0.90
C ILE A 98 -10.89 -14.87 0.20
N LEU A 99 -10.61 -14.14 1.29
CA LEU A 99 -9.87 -14.68 2.43
C LEU A 99 -10.57 -15.91 3.00
N LYS A 100 -11.88 -15.86 3.26
CA LYS A 100 -12.66 -17.02 3.73
C LYS A 100 -12.48 -18.25 2.83
N LYS A 101 -12.45 -18.06 1.51
CA LYS A 101 -12.27 -19.15 0.55
C LYS A 101 -10.84 -19.71 0.52
N LEU A 102 -9.84 -18.94 0.92
CA LEU A 102 -8.44 -19.38 0.98
C LEU A 102 -8.07 -20.12 2.27
N ILE A 103 -8.93 -20.10 3.30
CA ILE A 103 -8.68 -20.79 4.58
C ILE A 103 -8.40 -22.29 4.38
N CYS A 104 -9.09 -22.97 3.46
CA CYS A 104 -8.90 -24.41 3.24
C CYS A 104 -7.53 -24.80 2.64
N VAL A 105 -6.79 -23.83 2.10
CA VAL A 105 -5.48 -24.06 1.46
C VAL A 105 -4.31 -23.47 2.23
N GLN A 106 -4.55 -22.69 3.29
CA GLN A 106 -3.54 -22.13 4.21
C GLN A 106 -2.29 -21.54 3.50
N PRO A 107 -2.45 -20.56 2.59
CA PRO A 107 -1.32 -19.77 2.08
C PRO A 107 -0.75 -18.86 3.19
N GLU A 108 0.45 -18.34 2.98
CA GLU A 108 0.94 -17.19 3.76
C GLU A 108 0.28 -15.92 3.21
N ILE A 109 -0.47 -15.21 4.06
CA ILE A 109 -1.20 -14.00 3.66
C ILE A 109 -0.49 -12.74 4.12
N GLY A 110 -0.20 -11.84 3.18
CA GLY A 110 0.19 -10.46 3.44
C GLY A 110 -0.96 -9.51 3.12
N ILE A 111 -1.39 -8.72 4.11
CA ILE A 111 -2.34 -7.62 3.94
C ILE A 111 -1.58 -6.30 4.11
N LEU A 112 -1.85 -5.33 3.25
CA LEU A 112 -1.38 -3.94 3.41
C LEU A 112 -2.54 -3.00 3.12
N THR A 113 -2.78 -2.03 4.00
CA THR A 113 -3.88 -1.08 3.79
C THR A 113 -3.64 0.29 4.45
N LYS A 114 -4.41 1.29 4.02
CA LYS A 114 -4.56 2.60 4.68
C LYS A 114 -5.90 2.78 5.39
N SER A 115 -6.66 1.70 5.61
CA SER A 115 -8.01 1.75 6.14
C SER A 115 -8.16 1.05 7.49
N GLN A 116 -8.89 1.66 8.42
CA GLN A 116 -9.26 1.03 9.70
C GLN A 116 -10.26 -0.13 9.55
N LEU A 117 -10.93 -0.23 8.40
CA LEU A 117 -11.92 -1.27 8.11
C LEU A 117 -11.34 -2.68 8.23
N VAL A 118 -10.02 -2.82 8.06
CA VAL A 118 -9.28 -4.08 8.25
C VAL A 118 -9.57 -4.77 9.60
N THR A 119 -9.91 -4.01 10.63
CA THR A 119 -10.27 -4.58 11.95
C THR A 119 -11.53 -5.43 11.95
N ARG A 120 -12.43 -5.24 10.98
CA ARG A 120 -13.63 -6.07 10.79
C ARG A 120 -13.26 -7.53 10.58
N ASP A 121 -12.13 -7.80 9.94
CA ASP A 121 -11.76 -9.13 9.47
C ASP A 121 -10.79 -9.88 10.41
N ILE A 122 -10.59 -9.38 11.63
CA ILE A 122 -9.79 -10.08 12.66
C ILE A 122 -10.31 -11.51 12.90
N ASP A 123 -11.62 -11.73 12.85
CA ASP A 123 -12.24 -13.05 12.98
C ASP A 123 -11.84 -14.02 11.85
N VAL A 124 -11.59 -13.51 10.66
CA VAL A 124 -11.13 -14.27 9.49
C VAL A 124 -9.63 -14.47 9.55
N PHE A 125 -8.86 -13.44 9.93
CA PHE A 125 -7.40 -13.52 10.04
C PHE A 125 -6.95 -14.60 11.01
N LYS A 126 -7.64 -14.75 12.16
CA LYS A 126 -7.35 -15.79 13.16
C LYS A 126 -7.48 -17.23 12.65
N LYS A 127 -8.06 -17.45 11.46
CA LYS A 127 -8.22 -18.78 10.85
C LYS A 127 -7.05 -19.16 9.93
N PHE A 128 -6.06 -18.29 9.76
CA PHE A 128 -4.85 -18.57 9.01
C PHE A 128 -3.68 -18.90 9.94
N GLU A 129 -2.90 -19.92 9.58
CA GLU A 129 -1.66 -20.28 10.27
C GLU A 129 -0.58 -19.20 10.09
N LYS A 130 -0.51 -18.61 8.90
CA LYS A 130 0.47 -17.58 8.54
C LYS A 130 -0.21 -16.39 7.90
N ILE A 131 -0.41 -15.33 8.69
CA ILE A 131 -0.93 -14.07 8.20
C ILE A 131 -0.22 -12.89 8.88
N GLU A 132 0.08 -11.88 8.09
CA GLU A 132 0.57 -10.59 8.56
C GLU A 132 -0.27 -9.43 8.01
N VAL A 133 -0.53 -8.44 8.86
CA VAL A 133 -1.33 -7.27 8.53
C VAL A 133 -0.53 -5.99 8.71
N GLY A 134 -0.36 -5.29 7.61
CA GLY A 134 0.35 -4.04 7.51
C GLY A 134 -0.57 -2.84 7.41
N ILE A 135 -0.16 -1.75 8.05
CA ILE A 135 -0.77 -0.44 7.86
C ILE A 135 0.26 0.50 7.24
N SER A 136 -0.11 1.18 6.15
CA SER A 136 0.75 2.25 5.60
C SER A 136 0.54 3.57 6.34
N ILE A 137 1.64 4.20 6.74
CA ILE A 137 1.67 5.55 7.31
C ILE A 137 2.80 6.33 6.63
N SER A 138 2.46 7.22 5.70
CA SER A 138 3.45 8.10 5.07
C SER A 138 3.83 9.27 5.99
N THR A 139 2.87 9.80 6.74
CA THR A 139 3.07 10.96 7.62
C THR A 139 1.94 11.06 8.66
N LEU A 140 2.26 11.67 9.81
CA LEU A 140 1.28 12.04 10.85
C LEU A 140 0.75 13.47 10.67
N LYS A 141 1.36 14.25 9.77
CA LYS A 141 0.98 15.63 9.41
C LYS A 141 0.67 15.70 7.93
N TYR A 142 -0.18 16.63 7.49
CA TYR A 142 -0.49 16.82 6.06
C TYR A 142 -1.17 15.63 5.35
N TYR A 143 -1.61 14.61 6.09
CA TYR A 143 -2.25 13.43 5.52
C TYR A 143 -3.54 13.77 4.76
N LYS A 144 -4.26 14.84 5.14
CA LYS A 144 -5.48 15.27 4.43
C LYS A 144 -5.19 15.73 3.00
N GLN A 145 -4.03 16.33 2.77
CA GLN A 145 -3.59 16.78 1.45
C GLN A 145 -3.02 15.62 0.63
N LEU A 146 -2.28 14.71 1.29
CA LEU A 146 -1.60 13.60 0.62
C LEU A 146 -2.53 12.41 0.33
N GLU A 147 -3.46 12.12 1.23
CA GLU A 147 -4.27 10.91 1.28
C GLU A 147 -5.72 11.24 1.73
N PRO A 148 -6.43 12.10 0.97
CA PRO A 148 -7.63 12.80 1.42
C PRO A 148 -8.78 11.88 1.87
N LEU A 149 -8.90 10.71 1.26
CA LEU A 149 -10.02 9.79 1.46
C LEU A 149 -9.62 8.49 2.18
N ALA A 150 -8.36 8.39 2.62
CA ALA A 150 -7.91 7.29 3.46
C ALA A 150 -8.25 7.53 4.94
N SER A 151 -8.21 6.48 5.77
CA SER A 151 -8.42 6.65 7.22
C SER A 151 -7.35 7.59 7.80
N GLN A 152 -7.67 8.40 8.80
CA GLN A 152 -6.66 9.26 9.43
C GLN A 152 -5.55 8.40 10.08
N PRO A 153 -4.29 8.86 10.13
CA PRO A 153 -3.18 8.09 10.71
C PRO A 153 -3.47 7.58 12.12
N GLU A 154 -4.08 8.40 12.98
CA GLU A 154 -4.49 8.02 14.33
C GLU A 154 -5.47 6.83 14.34
N HIS A 155 -6.42 6.78 13.40
CA HIS A 155 -7.34 5.65 13.25
C HIS A 155 -6.62 4.40 12.75
N ARG A 156 -5.67 4.55 11.83
CA ARG A 156 -4.86 3.42 11.35
C ARG A 156 -3.97 2.85 12.44
N ILE A 157 -3.36 3.69 13.28
CA ILE A 157 -2.56 3.26 14.43
C ILE A 157 -3.43 2.50 15.44
N LYS A 158 -4.63 3.00 15.74
CA LYS A 158 -5.59 2.30 16.61
C LYS A 158 -6.01 0.96 16.03
N ALA A 159 -6.26 0.89 14.71
CA ALA A 159 -6.59 -0.34 14.01
C ALA A 159 -5.45 -1.37 14.11
N LEU A 160 -4.22 -0.95 13.82
CA LEU A 160 -3.03 -1.81 13.93
C LEU A 160 -2.87 -2.34 15.37
N LYS A 161 -3.07 -1.49 16.38
CA LYS A 161 -3.01 -1.90 17.79
C LYS A 161 -4.03 -2.98 18.12
N LYS A 162 -5.27 -2.85 17.64
CA LYS A 162 -6.31 -3.89 17.82
C LYS A 162 -5.92 -5.22 17.17
N ILE A 163 -5.31 -5.17 15.99
CA ILE A 163 -4.85 -6.37 15.27
C ILE A 163 -3.69 -7.06 16.02
N SER A 164 -2.70 -6.27 16.46
CA SER A 164 -1.59 -6.75 17.27
C SER A 164 -2.09 -7.40 18.58
N GLN A 165 -3.01 -6.74 19.29
CA GLN A 165 -3.64 -7.29 20.50
C GLN A 165 -4.45 -8.58 20.26
N ALA A 166 -4.87 -8.83 19.02
CA ALA A 166 -5.55 -10.06 18.64
C ALA A 166 -4.58 -11.23 18.35
N GLY A 167 -3.27 -11.03 18.53
CA GLY A 167 -2.22 -12.04 18.31
C GLY A 167 -1.82 -12.21 16.84
N ILE A 168 -2.21 -11.28 15.97
CA ILE A 168 -1.88 -11.31 14.54
C ILE A 168 -0.57 -10.55 14.32
N ARG A 169 0.35 -11.10 13.52
CA ARG A 169 1.59 -10.43 13.17
C ARG A 169 1.31 -9.13 12.43
N THR A 170 1.96 -8.06 12.82
CA THR A 170 1.73 -6.70 12.34
C THR A 170 2.99 -6.03 11.85
N TYR A 171 2.84 -5.14 10.88
CA TYR A 171 3.92 -4.26 10.45
C TYR A 171 3.43 -2.87 10.10
N VAL A 172 4.35 -1.91 10.11
CA VAL A 172 4.08 -0.55 9.63
C VAL A 172 4.87 -0.33 8.36
N PHE A 173 4.16 -0.01 7.28
CA PHE A 173 4.80 0.42 6.04
C PHE A 173 4.92 1.94 6.02
N ILE A 174 6.10 2.45 6.35
CA ILE A 174 6.43 3.86 6.28
C ILE A 174 6.77 4.19 4.83
N SER A 175 5.71 4.31 4.03
CA SER A 175 5.79 4.57 2.60
C SER A 175 4.67 5.49 2.11
N PRO A 176 4.99 6.43 1.20
CA PRO A 176 6.35 6.79 0.80
C PRO A 176 7.02 7.61 1.91
N ILE A 177 8.33 7.50 2.05
CA ILE A 177 9.12 8.52 2.73
C ILE A 177 9.19 9.74 1.81
N LEU A 178 8.60 10.84 2.29
CA LEU A 178 8.66 12.16 1.67
C LEU A 178 9.71 13.01 2.40
N PRO A 179 10.83 13.40 1.76
CA PRO A 179 11.88 14.18 2.40
C PRO A 179 11.35 15.42 3.14
N SER A 180 11.80 15.60 4.38
CA SER A 180 11.37 16.70 5.27
C SER A 180 9.88 16.72 5.66
N ILE A 181 9.06 15.78 5.18
CA ILE A 181 7.62 15.68 5.47
C ILE A 181 7.35 14.46 6.36
N THR A 182 7.90 13.31 6.00
CA THR A 182 7.76 12.06 6.75
C THR A 182 8.68 12.07 7.98
N ASP A 183 8.07 12.17 9.16
CA ASP A 183 8.73 11.98 10.44
C ASP A 183 8.64 10.50 10.85
N TYR A 184 9.50 9.67 10.23
CA TYR A 184 9.46 8.22 10.43
C TYR A 184 9.77 7.82 11.87
N LYS A 185 10.69 8.53 12.55
CA LYS A 185 11.04 8.28 13.96
C LYS A 185 9.81 8.45 14.86
N ARG A 186 9.01 9.50 14.64
CA ARG A 186 7.76 9.70 15.39
C ARG A 186 6.70 8.64 15.07
N ILE A 187 6.60 8.21 13.81
CA ILE A 187 5.71 7.11 13.42
C ILE A 187 6.11 5.85 14.20
N MET A 188 7.38 5.43 14.12
CA MET A 188 7.92 4.27 14.84
C MET A 188 7.67 4.36 16.33
N LYS A 189 7.91 5.51 16.96
CA LYS A 189 7.63 5.73 18.38
C LYS A 189 6.15 5.50 18.73
N LYS A 190 5.22 5.99 17.90
CA LYS A 190 3.78 5.79 18.11
C LYS A 190 3.33 4.35 17.86
N THR A 191 4.06 3.59 17.05
CA THR A 191 3.71 2.23 16.64
C THR A 191 4.75 1.20 17.08
N LYS A 192 5.46 1.44 18.18
CA LYS A 192 6.51 0.55 18.70
C LYS A 192 6.06 -0.87 19.06
N PHE A 193 4.74 -1.10 19.09
CA PHE A 193 4.11 -2.40 19.32
C PHE A 193 3.99 -3.24 18.05
N ALA A 194 4.28 -2.69 16.87
CA ALA A 194 4.33 -3.45 15.63
C ALA A 194 5.56 -4.35 15.62
N ASP A 195 5.44 -5.53 15.02
CA ASP A 195 6.52 -6.53 15.02
C ASP A 195 7.72 -6.06 14.19
N TYR A 196 7.47 -5.41 13.05
CA TYR A 196 8.53 -4.86 12.20
C TYR A 196 8.07 -3.66 11.38
N PHE A 197 9.03 -2.97 10.78
CA PHE A 197 8.85 -1.78 9.97
C PHE A 197 9.35 -2.02 8.56
N MET A 198 8.63 -1.49 7.57
CA MET A 198 9.05 -1.47 6.18
C MET A 198 9.17 -0.03 5.73
N PHE A 199 10.18 0.27 4.93
CA PHE A 199 10.46 1.61 4.43
C PHE A 199 10.64 1.60 2.93
N GLU A 200 10.07 2.61 2.27
CA GLU A 200 10.21 2.80 0.83
C GLU A 200 10.32 4.30 0.55
N ASN A 201 11.24 4.67 -0.34
CA ASN A 201 11.37 6.05 -0.79
C ASN A 201 10.23 6.44 -1.74
N ILE A 202 9.93 7.73 -1.83
CA ILE A 202 8.92 8.22 -2.78
C ILE A 202 9.26 7.80 -4.22
N ASN A 203 8.34 7.08 -4.85
CA ASN A 203 8.42 6.71 -6.26
C ASN A 203 7.86 7.83 -7.14
N VAL A 204 8.71 8.79 -7.50
CA VAL A 204 8.34 9.91 -8.37
C VAL A 204 8.25 9.43 -9.82
N GLN A 205 7.08 9.63 -10.40
CA GLN A 205 6.69 9.18 -11.73
C GLN A 205 6.09 10.37 -12.50
N PRO A 206 6.12 10.39 -13.84
CA PRO A 206 5.57 11.51 -14.62
C PRO A 206 4.12 11.88 -14.25
N ASN A 207 3.28 10.88 -13.92
CA ASN A 207 1.87 11.06 -13.56
C ASN A 207 1.63 11.66 -12.16
N ASN A 208 2.57 11.50 -11.21
CA ASN A 208 2.41 11.99 -9.84
C ASN A 208 3.35 13.16 -9.50
N LYS A 209 4.38 13.42 -10.31
CA LYS A 209 5.44 14.40 -10.05
C LYS A 209 4.89 15.80 -9.78
N ASN A 210 4.04 16.32 -10.66
CA ASN A 210 3.51 17.68 -10.52
C ASN A 210 2.67 17.82 -9.25
N LYS A 211 1.80 16.84 -8.96
CA LYS A 211 0.98 16.81 -7.74
C LYS A 211 1.84 16.84 -6.47
N ILE A 212 2.94 16.07 -6.46
CA ILE A 212 3.91 16.05 -5.35
C ILE A 212 4.62 17.40 -5.22
N LEU A 213 5.16 17.94 -6.31
CA LEU A 213 5.91 19.21 -6.29
C LEU A 213 5.02 20.38 -5.87
N GLU A 214 3.78 20.46 -6.37
CA GLU A 214 2.81 21.49 -5.96
C GLU A 214 2.47 21.37 -4.47
N PHE A 215 2.26 20.14 -3.98
CA PHE A 215 2.02 19.90 -2.56
C PHE A 215 3.22 20.37 -1.71
N VAL A 216 4.45 20.03 -2.10
CA VAL A 216 5.67 20.43 -1.38
C VAL A 216 5.83 21.95 -1.43
N LYS A 217 5.67 22.58 -2.61
CA LYS A 217 5.74 24.03 -2.79
C LYS A 217 4.77 24.77 -1.90
N LYS A 218 3.53 24.27 -1.77
CA LYS A 218 2.49 24.91 -0.94
C LYS A 218 2.69 24.67 0.55
N THR A 219 3.19 23.50 0.93
CA THR A 219 3.18 23.04 2.34
C THR A 219 4.50 23.26 3.05
N LYS A 220 5.62 23.07 2.35
CA LYS A 220 6.98 23.19 2.88
C LYS A 220 7.94 23.62 1.77
N PRO A 221 7.90 24.90 1.33
CA PRO A 221 8.69 25.40 0.20
C PRO A 221 10.19 25.07 0.31
N ASP A 222 10.77 25.20 1.51
CA ASP A 222 12.20 24.91 1.76
C ASP A 222 12.61 23.45 1.50
N ALA A 223 11.63 22.55 1.44
CA ALA A 223 11.85 21.14 1.14
C ALA A 223 11.94 20.86 -0.37
N LEU A 224 11.54 21.79 -1.26
CA LEU A 224 11.55 21.60 -2.71
C LEU A 224 12.91 21.15 -3.24
N LYS A 225 14.00 21.67 -2.66
CA LYS A 225 15.37 21.29 -3.00
C LYS A 225 15.62 19.78 -2.95
N TYR A 226 14.92 19.03 -2.09
CA TYR A 226 15.05 17.57 -1.96
C TYR A 226 14.28 16.78 -3.03
N TYR A 227 13.41 17.45 -3.78
CA TYR A 227 12.61 16.86 -4.85
C TYR A 227 13.11 17.30 -6.24
N GLU A 228 13.77 18.46 -6.32
CA GLU A 228 14.42 18.95 -7.53
C GLU A 228 15.85 18.40 -7.69
N LYS A 229 16.56 18.21 -6.58
CA LYS A 229 17.91 17.60 -6.54
C LYS A 229 17.83 16.17 -6.00
N GLU A 230 18.89 15.40 -6.23
CA GLU A 230 19.00 14.04 -5.70
C GLU A 230 18.99 14.06 -4.16
N TYR A 231 18.03 13.36 -3.55
CA TYR A 231 18.02 13.10 -2.11
C TYR A 231 18.92 11.91 -1.81
N ASP A 232 19.71 11.99 -0.74
CA ASP A 232 20.65 10.93 -0.34
C ASP A 232 19.91 9.75 0.32
N TRP A 233 19.27 8.95 -0.54
CA TRP A 233 18.54 7.76 -0.16
C TRP A 233 19.45 6.69 0.48
N LYS A 234 20.71 6.61 0.06
CA LYS A 234 21.69 5.66 0.61
C LYS A 234 22.02 6.00 2.06
N LYS A 235 22.22 7.28 2.37
CA LYS A 235 22.45 7.72 3.74
C LYS A 235 21.24 7.45 4.64
N LEU A 236 20.03 7.73 4.16
CA LEU A 236 18.82 7.46 4.94
C LEU A 236 18.61 5.96 5.16
N GLU A 237 18.81 5.14 4.14
CA GLU A 237 18.71 3.69 4.27
C GLU A 237 19.72 3.15 5.28
N LYS A 238 20.98 3.58 5.20
CA LYS A 238 22.03 3.24 6.17
C LYS A 238 21.64 3.65 7.60
N GLU A 239 21.13 4.87 7.78
CA GLU A 239 20.64 5.32 9.09
C GLU A 239 19.55 4.38 9.62
N ILE A 240 18.63 3.93 8.78
CA ILE A 240 17.54 3.04 9.20
C ILE A 240 18.08 1.64 9.55
N THR A 241 18.90 1.05 8.69
CA THR A 241 19.37 -0.34 8.87
C THR A 241 20.36 -0.48 10.02
N GLU A 242 21.17 0.54 10.32
CA GLU A 242 22.10 0.53 11.45
C GLU A 242 21.42 0.75 12.82
N ASN A 243 20.29 1.46 12.85
CA ASN A 243 19.62 1.81 14.11
C ASN A 243 18.43 0.90 14.47
N TYR A 244 17.90 0.11 13.52
CA TYR A 244 16.65 -0.64 13.73
C TYR A 244 16.71 -2.06 13.16
N ASN A 245 16.96 -3.05 14.03
CA ASN A 245 17.06 -4.46 13.65
C ASN A 245 15.76 -5.08 13.08
N ASN A 246 14.61 -4.47 13.38
CA ASN A 246 13.31 -4.89 12.84
C ASN A 246 12.86 -4.00 11.66
N ALA A 247 13.78 -3.38 10.94
CA ALA A 247 13.51 -2.63 9.73
C ALA A 247 13.84 -3.45 8.46
N LYS A 248 12.95 -3.35 7.47
CA LYS A 248 13.18 -3.78 6.09
C LYS A 248 13.13 -2.58 5.17
N THR A 249 14.07 -2.45 4.25
CA THR A 249 14.17 -1.30 3.34
C THR A 249 13.99 -1.74 1.89
N TYR A 250 13.24 -0.96 1.13
CA TYR A 250 12.97 -1.15 -0.29
C TYR A 250 13.29 0.15 -1.03
N PHE A 251 14.51 0.65 -0.87
CA PHE A 251 14.91 1.93 -1.44
C PHE A 251 15.31 1.76 -2.90
N HIS A 252 14.69 2.54 -3.78
CA HIS A 252 15.00 2.58 -5.20
C HIS A 252 15.96 3.74 -5.48
N HIS A 253 17.27 3.48 -5.43
CA HIS A 253 18.32 4.50 -5.58
C HIS A 253 18.44 5.08 -7.02
N ASP A 254 17.89 4.41 -8.03
CA ASP A 254 17.99 4.83 -9.44
C ASP A 254 16.78 5.63 -9.95
N SER A 255 15.76 5.84 -9.13
CA SER A 255 14.43 6.31 -9.57
C SER A 255 14.42 7.72 -10.17
N PHE A 256 15.32 8.61 -9.73
CA PHE A 256 15.43 9.96 -10.29
C PHE A 256 16.27 10.05 -11.58
N LYS A 257 17.36 9.28 -11.68
CA LYS A 257 18.34 9.41 -12.79
C LYS A 257 17.84 8.85 -14.12
N LYS A 258 17.15 7.71 -14.12
CA LYS A 258 16.73 7.05 -15.39
C LYS A 258 15.59 7.75 -16.14
N ARG A 259 14.94 8.77 -15.56
CA ARG A 259 13.72 9.36 -16.10
C ARG A 259 13.80 10.85 -16.46
N GLN A 260 14.88 11.55 -16.11
CA GLN A 260 15.18 12.86 -16.71
C GLN A 260 15.53 12.74 -18.19
N ALA A 261 16.15 11.63 -18.60
CA ALA A 261 16.55 11.38 -19.98
C ALA A 261 15.39 11.02 -20.93
N GLN A 262 14.15 10.91 -20.45
CA GLN A 262 12.97 10.57 -21.28
C GLN A 262 11.95 11.71 -21.39
N SER A 263 12.30 12.91 -20.93
CA SER A 263 11.47 14.12 -21.09
C SER A 263 12.13 15.19 -21.96
N ILE A 264 13.21 14.82 -22.66
CA ILE A 264 13.89 15.63 -23.68
C ILE A 264 14.24 14.67 -24.81
N GLU A 265 13.23 14.17 -25.51
CA GLU A 265 13.28 13.60 -26.87
C GLU A 265 11.84 13.47 -27.39
#